data_AF-A0A935VJ77-F1
#
_entry.id   AF-A0A935VJ77-F1
#
_cell.length_a   1.000
_cell.length_b   1.000
_cell.length_c   1.000
_cell.angle_alpha   90.00
_cell.angle_beta   90.00
_cell.angle_gamma   90.00
#
_symmetry.space_group_name_H-M   'P 1'
#
loop_
_entity.id
_entity.type
_entity.pdbx_description
1 polymer ?
#
loop_
_entity_poly.entity_id
_entity_poly.type
_entity_poly.pdbx_seq_one_letter_code
_entity_poly.pdbx_strand_id
1 'polypeptide(L)'
;MLLRKNQEGSFYTSGTSQKYKYNGKELVGSLGWYDYGARYYNPTLGIFHSIDRFAEKFPWQSPYIYASNNPIRFIDINGDSTRVYVFDQANRPADNGTSGTSYTAEIYVYDDQTYDLNGPYSGSSYPNSISNTNNSTKSNTANEGEHKYNNRSGHKGGTKQGLNLVNNSDQRKTPGTNPNGDDVMMQYVNVHSGASNKGNYSSRGSEGCVTICPDDVQSFFSNFDWSGGTTGNSTGKIIIERGDKNASVQKLKENREELLKFHFHEY
;
A
#
# COMPACT_ATOMS: atom_id res chain seq x y z
N MET A 1 68.56 19.86 16.73
CA MET A 1 67.88 20.42 15.53
C MET A 1 66.51 19.78 15.45
N LEU A 2 65.44 20.57 15.59
CA LEU A 2 64.06 20.16 15.33
C LEU A 2 63.92 19.58 13.91
N LEU A 3 62.93 18.70 13.67
CA LEU A 3 61.71 19.05 12.94
C LEU A 3 60.78 17.83 12.70
N ARG A 4 59.54 18.02 13.18
CA ARG A 4 58.23 17.62 12.63
C ARG A 4 57.82 16.13 12.63
N LYS A 5 56.98 15.81 13.63
CA LYS A 5 55.86 14.87 13.52
C LYS A 5 54.95 15.31 12.36
N ASN A 6 54.77 14.47 11.34
CA ASN A 6 53.56 14.53 10.51
C ASN A 6 52.51 13.65 11.19
N GLN A 7 51.52 14.30 11.78
CA GLN A 7 50.22 13.70 12.03
C GLN A 7 49.56 13.50 10.67
N GLU A 8 49.44 12.26 10.21
CA GLU A 8 48.37 11.93 9.27
C GLU A 8 47.12 11.65 10.12
N GLY A 9 46.20 12.61 10.05
CA GLY A 9 44.95 12.61 10.78
C GLY A 9 44.11 11.40 10.42
N SER A 10 43.74 10.65 11.45
CA SER A 10 42.59 9.75 11.44
C SER A 10 41.35 10.57 11.04
N PHE A 11 40.90 10.39 9.80
CA PHE A 11 39.55 10.80 9.37
C PHE A 11 38.58 9.63 9.57
N TYR A 12 38.50 9.11 10.79
CA TYR A 12 37.26 8.49 11.24
C TYR A 12 36.54 9.53 12.09
N THR A 13 35.75 10.36 11.39
CA THR A 13 34.64 11.02 12.06
C THR A 13 33.86 9.95 12.81
N SER A 14 33.54 10.23 14.07
CA SER A 14 32.69 9.41 14.93
C SER A 14 31.34 9.21 14.23
N GLY A 15 31.27 8.19 13.37
CA GLY A 15 30.17 7.97 12.44
C GLY A 15 29.03 7.26 13.14
N THR A 16 27.86 7.88 13.13
CA THR A 16 26.56 7.25 13.41
C THR A 16 26.54 5.79 12.97
N SER A 17 26.33 4.85 13.90
CA SER A 17 26.16 3.43 13.58
C SER A 17 25.13 3.29 12.46
N GLN A 18 25.54 2.83 11.27
CA GLN A 18 24.63 2.59 10.15
C GLN A 18 23.65 1.48 10.55
N LYS A 19 22.41 1.87 10.82
CA LYS A 19 21.37 0.96 11.30
C LYS A 19 20.78 0.13 10.17
N TYR A 20 20.76 0.63 8.94
CA TYR A 20 20.18 -0.08 7.80
C TYR A 20 21.25 -0.91 7.09
N LYS A 21 21.05 -2.23 6.99
CA LYS A 21 22.03 -3.13 6.36
C LYS A 21 21.38 -4.07 5.34
N TYR A 22 21.26 -5.36 5.63
CA TYR A 22 20.70 -6.35 4.71
C TYR A 22 19.31 -5.92 4.23
N ASN A 23 19.11 -5.93 2.91
CA ASN A 23 17.88 -5.51 2.22
C ASN A 23 17.35 -4.12 2.62
N GLY A 24 18.23 -3.23 3.08
CA GLY A 24 17.87 -1.90 3.55
C GLY A 24 17.01 -1.91 4.83
N LYS A 25 17.01 -3.01 5.58
CA LYS A 25 16.25 -3.17 6.83
C LYS A 25 17.04 -2.71 8.05
N GLU A 26 16.34 -2.15 9.03
CA GLU A 26 16.95 -1.67 10.27
C GLU A 26 17.41 -2.87 11.10
N LEU A 27 18.69 -2.91 11.44
CA LEU A 27 19.27 -3.85 12.37
C LEU A 27 18.91 -3.41 13.79
N VAL A 28 18.11 -4.22 14.48
CA VAL A 28 17.63 -3.94 15.82
C VAL A 28 18.63 -4.40 16.86
N GLY A 29 19.35 -3.43 17.43
CA GLY A 29 20.06 -3.52 18.70
C GLY A 29 20.96 -4.76 18.89
N SER A 30 21.02 -5.23 20.13
CA SER A 30 21.89 -6.34 20.58
C SER A 30 21.44 -7.72 20.11
N LEU A 31 20.22 -7.85 19.57
CA LEU A 31 19.68 -9.12 19.07
C LEU A 31 20.24 -9.49 17.69
N GLY A 32 20.74 -8.51 16.94
CA GLY A 32 21.27 -8.74 15.60
C GLY A 32 20.22 -9.13 14.57
N TRP A 33 18.95 -8.81 14.82
CA TRP A 33 17.82 -9.11 13.94
C TRP A 33 17.45 -7.90 13.09
N TYR A 34 16.84 -8.15 11.94
CA TYR A 34 16.35 -7.12 11.06
C TYR A 34 14.86 -6.89 11.26
N ASP A 35 14.47 -5.63 11.41
CA ASP A 35 13.07 -5.22 11.42
C ASP A 35 12.52 -5.21 9.99
N TYR A 36 11.70 -6.21 9.69
CA TYR A 36 10.96 -6.30 8.43
C TYR A 36 9.54 -5.77 8.58
N GLY A 37 9.18 -5.06 9.66
CA GLY A 37 7.85 -4.49 9.86
C GLY A 37 6.89 -5.48 10.53
N ALA A 38 6.36 -6.45 9.78
CA ALA A 38 5.41 -7.41 10.36
C ALA A 38 6.10 -8.50 11.20
N ARG A 39 7.39 -8.75 10.97
CA ARG A 39 8.18 -9.79 11.63
C ARG A 39 9.64 -9.36 11.79
N TYR A 40 10.33 -9.92 12.79
CA TYR A 40 11.77 -9.78 12.93
C TYR A 40 12.48 -10.95 12.25
N TYR A 41 13.37 -10.63 11.31
CA TYR A 41 14.18 -11.61 10.59
C TYR A 41 15.50 -11.86 11.33
N ASN A 42 15.79 -13.12 11.63
CA ASN A 42 17.05 -13.55 12.20
C ASN A 42 18.01 -13.96 11.07
N PRO A 43 19.02 -13.15 10.72
CA PRO A 43 19.92 -13.43 9.61
C PRO A 43 20.86 -14.61 9.89
N THR A 44 21.12 -14.95 11.16
CA THR A 44 21.96 -16.09 11.54
C THR A 44 21.25 -17.42 11.27
N LEU A 45 19.93 -17.46 11.48
CA LEU A 45 19.13 -18.65 11.28
C LEU A 45 18.44 -18.70 9.91
N GLY A 46 18.32 -17.56 9.22
CA GLY A 46 17.62 -17.50 7.93
C GLY A 46 16.09 -17.62 8.06
N ILE A 47 15.52 -17.29 9.21
CA ILE A 47 14.09 -17.43 9.52
C ILE A 47 13.51 -16.17 10.15
N PHE A 48 12.19 -16.03 10.11
CA PHE A 48 11.46 -15.11 10.97
C PHE A 48 11.28 -15.68 12.38
N HIS A 49 11.26 -14.79 13.38
CA HIS A 49 11.09 -15.19 14.78
C HIS A 49 9.61 -15.39 15.20
N SER A 50 8.67 -14.96 14.36
CA SER A 50 7.22 -15.13 14.56
C SER A 50 6.59 -15.91 13.40
N ILE A 51 5.49 -16.60 13.71
CA ILE A 51 4.67 -17.32 12.73
C ILE A 51 4.12 -16.32 11.70
N ASP A 52 4.20 -16.69 10.43
CA ASP A 52 3.50 -16.01 9.35
C ASP A 52 1.99 -16.06 9.61
N ARG A 53 1.33 -14.90 9.59
CA ARG A 53 -0.13 -14.79 9.72
C ARG A 53 -0.90 -15.51 8.61
N PHE A 54 -0.24 -15.80 7.49
CA PHE A 54 -0.79 -16.59 6.39
C PHE A 54 -0.26 -18.03 6.36
N ALA A 55 0.38 -18.50 7.43
CA ALA A 55 0.90 -19.86 7.52
C ALA A 55 -0.15 -20.92 7.18
N GLU A 56 -1.42 -20.71 7.57
CA GLU A 56 -2.51 -21.63 7.24
C GLU A 56 -2.80 -21.75 5.74
N LYS A 57 -2.48 -20.72 4.96
CA LYS A 57 -2.59 -20.75 3.48
C LYS A 57 -1.45 -21.54 2.84
N PHE A 58 -0.34 -21.70 3.55
CA PHE A 58 0.85 -22.41 3.07
C PHE A 58 1.21 -23.58 4.00
N PRO A 59 0.34 -24.59 4.15
CA PRO A 59 0.61 -25.73 5.04
C PRO A 59 1.85 -26.54 4.61
N TRP A 60 2.30 -26.38 3.36
CA TRP A 60 3.52 -26.99 2.83
C TRP A 60 4.80 -26.17 3.09
N GLN A 61 4.69 -24.95 3.61
CA GLN A 61 5.83 -24.11 3.99
C GLN A 61 5.94 -23.98 5.51
N SER A 62 7.17 -23.77 5.99
CA SER A 62 7.36 -23.42 7.40
C SER A 62 6.74 -22.05 7.69
N PRO A 63 5.99 -21.89 8.79
CA PRO A 63 5.46 -20.58 9.20
C PRO A 63 6.55 -19.55 9.50
N TYR A 64 7.82 -19.96 9.59
CA TYR A 64 8.95 -19.10 9.90
C TYR A 64 9.82 -18.79 8.68
N ILE A 65 9.42 -19.22 7.48
CA ILE A 65 10.26 -19.17 6.29
C ILE A 65 10.52 -17.74 5.83
N TYR A 66 11.78 -17.45 5.47
CA TYR A 66 12.15 -16.19 4.83
C TYR A 66 12.26 -16.39 3.32
N ALA A 67 11.70 -15.47 2.53
CA ALA A 67 11.88 -15.40 1.09
C ALA A 67 11.61 -16.73 0.34
N SER A 68 10.64 -17.53 0.78
CA SER A 68 10.33 -18.86 0.25
C SER A 68 11.56 -19.78 0.10
N ASN A 69 12.54 -19.64 1.00
CA ASN A 69 13.83 -20.32 0.98
C ASN A 69 14.74 -19.99 -0.23
N ASN A 70 14.44 -18.94 -0.98
CA ASN A 70 15.28 -18.45 -2.08
C ASN A 70 15.60 -16.95 -1.88
N PRO A 71 16.44 -16.61 -0.89
CA PRO A 71 16.77 -15.22 -0.54
C PRO A 71 17.70 -14.52 -1.55
N ILE A 72 18.17 -15.24 -2.57
CA ILE A 72 18.91 -14.68 -3.71
C ILE A 72 17.94 -14.05 -4.70
N ARG A 73 16.78 -14.69 -4.92
CA ARG A 73 15.77 -14.27 -5.90
C ARG A 73 14.66 -13.42 -5.27
N PHE A 74 14.30 -13.70 -4.02
CA PHE A 74 13.19 -13.06 -3.34
C PHE A 74 13.67 -12.26 -2.12
N ILE A 75 13.04 -11.12 -1.91
CA ILE A 75 13.20 -10.28 -0.73
C ILE A 75 11.81 -10.16 -0.11
N ASP A 76 11.64 -10.60 1.13
CA ASP A 76 10.42 -10.28 1.87
C ASP A 76 10.44 -8.76 2.16
N ILE A 77 9.62 -7.96 1.47
CA ILE A 77 9.79 -6.51 1.52
C ILE A 77 9.34 -5.96 2.86
N ASN A 78 8.30 -6.47 3.55
CA ASN A 78 7.84 -5.94 4.84
C ASN A 78 7.07 -6.95 5.72
N GLY A 79 7.24 -8.25 5.47
CA GLY A 79 6.50 -9.32 6.15
C GLY A 79 4.98 -9.30 5.89
N ASP A 80 4.52 -8.41 4.99
CA ASP A 80 3.16 -8.31 4.46
C ASP A 80 3.26 -7.49 3.16
N SER A 81 2.91 -8.10 2.03
CA SER A 81 3.32 -7.64 0.69
C SER A 81 2.13 -7.51 -0.25
N THR A 82 1.12 -6.74 0.15
CA THR A 82 -0.07 -6.52 -0.68
C THR A 82 0.03 -5.25 -1.51
N ARG A 83 -0.29 -5.35 -2.80
CA ARG A 83 -0.46 -4.24 -3.73
C ARG A 83 -1.94 -4.03 -4.01
N VAL A 84 -2.42 -2.81 -3.81
CA VAL A 84 -3.78 -2.41 -4.18
C VAL A 84 -3.71 -1.66 -5.50
N TYR A 85 -4.25 -2.23 -6.57
CA TYR A 85 -4.39 -1.56 -7.85
C TYR A 85 -5.74 -0.86 -7.90
N VAL A 86 -5.75 0.42 -8.25
CA VAL A 86 -6.94 1.23 -8.42
C VAL A 86 -6.95 1.71 -9.86
N PHE A 87 -7.66 0.99 -10.72
CA PHE A 87 -7.81 1.33 -12.13
C PHE A 87 -9.12 2.09 -12.32
N ASP A 88 -9.01 3.40 -12.48
CA ASP A 88 -10.14 4.31 -12.67
C ASP A 88 -10.19 4.80 -14.11
N GLN A 89 -11.32 5.39 -14.49
CA GLN A 89 -11.46 6.05 -15.78
C GLN A 89 -10.56 7.30 -15.87
N ALA A 90 -10.14 7.65 -17.09
CA ALA A 90 -9.24 8.79 -17.35
C ALA A 90 -9.76 10.13 -16.82
N ASN A 91 -11.06 10.35 -16.98
CA ASN A 91 -11.71 11.59 -16.62
C ASN A 91 -12.69 11.34 -15.50
N ARG A 92 -12.78 12.29 -14.57
CA ARG A 92 -13.83 12.30 -13.56
C ARG A 92 -15.22 12.17 -14.21
N PRO A 93 -16.14 11.32 -13.68
CA PRO A 93 -17.50 11.25 -14.17
C PRO A 93 -18.20 12.61 -14.06
N ALA A 94 -18.86 13.05 -15.14
CA ALA A 94 -19.77 14.18 -15.07
C ALA A 94 -21.06 13.72 -14.39
N ASP A 95 -21.43 14.36 -13.27
CA ASP A 95 -22.72 14.08 -12.64
C ASP A 95 -23.82 15.02 -13.15
N ASN A 96 -23.53 16.19 -13.74
CA ASN A 96 -24.54 17.09 -14.36
C ASN A 96 -25.79 17.33 -13.49
N GLY A 97 -25.67 17.27 -12.16
CA GLY A 97 -26.81 17.30 -11.23
C GLY A 97 -27.77 16.11 -11.31
N THR A 98 -27.45 15.10 -12.12
CA THR A 98 -28.10 13.80 -12.21
C THR A 98 -27.27 12.76 -11.48
N SER A 99 -27.93 11.73 -11.01
CA SER A 99 -27.26 10.66 -10.30
C SER A 99 -26.55 9.70 -11.26
N GLY A 100 -25.22 9.60 -11.14
CA GLY A 100 -24.37 8.75 -11.96
C GLY A 100 -23.72 7.58 -11.21
N THR A 101 -22.84 6.86 -11.89
CA THR A 101 -21.98 5.81 -11.30
C THR A 101 -21.00 6.42 -10.29
N SER A 102 -21.13 6.09 -9.00
CA SER A 102 -20.24 6.60 -7.93
C SER A 102 -18.92 5.85 -7.85
N TYR A 103 -18.92 4.59 -8.26
CA TYR A 103 -17.80 3.67 -8.16
C TYR A 103 -17.34 3.32 -9.57
N THR A 104 -16.37 4.09 -10.07
CA THR A 104 -15.89 4.04 -11.45
C THR A 104 -14.61 3.25 -11.63
N ALA A 105 -13.93 2.94 -10.53
CA ALA A 105 -12.72 2.15 -10.53
C ALA A 105 -13.02 0.66 -10.34
N GLU A 106 -12.20 -0.17 -11.01
CA GLU A 106 -11.98 -1.55 -10.59
C GLU A 106 -10.74 -1.59 -9.71
N ILE A 107 -10.89 -2.15 -8.52
CA ILE A 107 -9.83 -2.25 -7.53
C ILE A 107 -9.46 -3.71 -7.37
N TYR A 108 -8.16 -4.01 -7.41
CA TYR A 108 -7.64 -5.35 -7.19
C TYR A 108 -6.67 -5.34 -6.03
N VAL A 109 -6.64 -6.43 -5.26
CA VAL A 109 -5.61 -6.68 -4.26
C VAL A 109 -4.77 -7.84 -4.75
N TYR A 110 -3.48 -7.58 -4.96
CA TYR A 110 -2.50 -8.57 -5.32
C TYR A 110 -1.62 -8.88 -4.11
N ASP A 111 -1.52 -10.15 -3.75
CA ASP A 111 -0.66 -10.62 -2.68
C ASP A 111 0.64 -11.15 -3.29
N ASP A 112 1.77 -10.48 -3.02
CA ASP A 112 3.08 -10.89 -3.57
C ASP A 112 3.60 -12.22 -2.99
N GLN A 113 3.02 -12.70 -1.88
CA GLN A 113 3.43 -13.96 -1.26
C GLN A 113 2.64 -15.13 -1.84
N THR A 114 1.31 -14.99 -1.96
CA THR A 114 0.45 -16.05 -2.49
C THR A 114 0.31 -16.01 -4.02
N TYR A 115 0.67 -14.88 -4.65
CA TYR A 115 0.37 -14.58 -6.05
C TYR A 115 -1.15 -14.54 -6.35
N ASP A 116 -1.99 -14.42 -5.32
CA ASP A 116 -3.43 -14.27 -5.47
C ASP A 116 -3.77 -12.88 -6.00
N LEU A 117 -4.76 -12.84 -6.88
CA LEU A 117 -5.34 -11.62 -7.39
C LEU A 117 -6.82 -11.60 -7.03
N ASN A 118 -7.17 -10.79 -6.03
CA ASN A 118 -8.52 -10.67 -5.52
C ASN A 118 -9.20 -9.42 -6.08
N GLY A 119 -10.49 -9.53 -6.42
CA GLY A 119 -11.29 -8.50 -7.07
C GLY A 119 -11.87 -8.96 -8.41
N PRO A 120 -12.42 -8.04 -9.23
CA PRO A 120 -12.47 -6.61 -8.99
C PRO A 120 -13.41 -6.25 -7.84
N TYR A 121 -13.00 -5.27 -7.04
CA TYR A 121 -13.84 -4.56 -6.09
C TYR A 121 -14.25 -3.22 -6.71
N SER A 122 -15.49 -2.83 -6.53
CA SER A 122 -16.00 -1.54 -7.00
C SER A 122 -15.49 -0.44 -6.09
N GLY A 123 -14.90 0.60 -6.66
CA GLY A 123 -14.42 1.75 -5.90
C GLY A 123 -14.29 3.00 -6.75
N SER A 124 -13.61 4.04 -6.25
CA SER A 124 -13.22 5.19 -7.09
C SER A 124 -12.16 6.05 -6.41
N SER A 125 -11.33 6.69 -7.23
CA SER A 125 -10.21 7.56 -6.83
C SER A 125 -10.51 9.06 -6.86
N TYR A 126 -11.65 9.46 -7.42
CA TYR A 126 -12.08 10.86 -7.48
C TYR A 126 -12.80 11.31 -6.18
N PRO A 127 -12.96 12.60 -5.87
CA PRO A 127 -13.76 13.04 -4.73
C PRO A 127 -15.25 13.02 -5.08
N ASN A 128 -16.12 13.07 -4.08
CA ASN A 128 -17.56 13.18 -4.33
C ASN A 128 -17.89 14.42 -5.20
N SER A 129 -18.87 14.29 -6.09
CA SER A 129 -19.44 15.43 -6.80
C SER A 129 -20.62 15.94 -6.01
N ILE A 130 -20.42 17.07 -5.32
CA ILE A 130 -21.57 17.90 -4.97
C ILE A 130 -21.83 18.70 -6.23
N SER A 131 -22.92 18.34 -6.92
CA SER A 131 -23.46 18.97 -8.12
C SER A 131 -23.05 20.42 -8.28
N ASN A 132 -22.22 20.69 -9.29
CA ASN A 132 -22.15 21.99 -9.93
C ASN A 132 -22.09 21.81 -11.44
N THR A 133 -22.68 22.75 -12.14
CA THR A 133 -22.79 22.77 -13.62
C THR A 133 -21.43 22.85 -14.33
N ASN A 134 -20.33 22.99 -13.59
CA ASN A 134 -18.96 23.10 -14.08
C ASN A 134 -18.01 22.00 -13.57
N ASN A 135 -18.52 20.98 -12.87
CA ASN A 135 -17.74 19.85 -12.34
C ASN A 135 -16.55 20.27 -11.43
N SER A 136 -16.59 21.47 -10.84
CA SER A 136 -15.54 22.00 -9.96
C SER A 136 -15.60 21.35 -8.58
N THR A 137 -14.63 20.49 -8.25
CA THR A 137 -14.57 19.90 -6.91
C THR A 137 -13.96 20.90 -5.92
N LYS A 138 -14.28 20.82 -4.62
CA LYS A 138 -13.55 21.57 -3.58
C LYS A 138 -12.43 20.74 -2.94
N SER A 139 -12.21 19.52 -3.41
CA SER A 139 -11.36 18.53 -2.76
C SER A 139 -10.26 18.05 -3.70
N ASN A 140 -9.09 17.79 -3.14
CA ASN A 140 -7.93 17.33 -3.91
C ASN A 140 -8.09 15.86 -4.29
N THR A 141 -7.24 15.35 -5.18
CA THR A 141 -7.13 13.91 -5.48
C THR A 141 -5.71 13.45 -5.26
N ALA A 142 -5.51 12.23 -4.74
CA ALA A 142 -4.18 11.63 -4.77
C ALA A 142 -3.69 11.53 -6.23
N ASN A 143 -2.40 11.78 -6.45
CA ASN A 143 -1.80 11.68 -7.77
C ASN A 143 -1.87 10.24 -8.29
N GLU A 144 -1.81 10.06 -9.61
CA GLU A 144 -1.55 8.75 -10.18
C GLU A 144 -0.15 8.23 -9.77
N GLY A 145 0.03 6.92 -9.85
CA GLY A 145 1.26 6.24 -9.49
C GLY A 145 1.18 5.54 -8.13
N GLU A 146 2.35 5.26 -7.59
CA GLU A 146 2.53 4.41 -6.42
C GLU A 146 2.55 5.22 -5.11
N HIS A 147 1.76 4.79 -4.13
CA HIS A 147 1.70 5.36 -2.79
C HIS A 147 1.90 4.27 -1.75
N LYS A 148 2.73 4.51 -0.73
CA LYS A 148 2.85 3.61 0.41
C LYS A 148 1.59 3.68 1.27
N TYR A 149 1.19 2.57 1.86
CA TYR A 149 0.16 2.58 2.88
C TYR A 149 0.52 1.76 4.12
N ASN A 150 -0.12 2.10 5.23
CA ASN A 150 -0.26 1.24 6.41
C ASN A 150 -1.69 1.32 6.96
N ASN A 151 -2.12 0.39 7.81
CA ASN A 151 -3.45 0.45 8.45
C ASN A 151 -3.41 0.60 9.98
N ARG A 152 -2.32 1.17 10.53
CA ARG A 152 -2.06 1.29 11.97
C ARG A 152 -3.02 2.23 12.71
N SER A 153 -3.66 3.17 12.02
CA SER A 153 -4.52 4.20 12.63
C SER A 153 -6.00 4.10 12.26
N GLY A 154 -6.36 3.15 11.40
CA GLY A 154 -7.72 3.04 10.84
C GLY A 154 -8.18 4.34 10.18
N HIS A 155 -9.49 4.56 10.15
CA HIS A 155 -10.16 5.75 9.61
C HIS A 155 -11.10 6.35 10.66
N LYS A 156 -11.35 7.68 10.59
CA LYS A 156 -12.11 8.47 11.58
C LYS A 156 -11.67 8.21 13.04
N GLY A 157 -10.39 8.47 13.32
CA GLY A 157 -9.83 8.27 14.66
C GLY A 157 -9.82 6.80 15.10
N GLY A 158 -9.70 5.87 14.15
CA GLY A 158 -9.69 4.43 14.44
C GLY A 158 -11.07 3.81 14.64
N THR A 159 -12.16 4.49 14.28
CA THR A 159 -13.52 3.92 14.40
C THR A 159 -13.95 3.08 13.20
N LYS A 160 -13.20 3.14 12.10
CA LYS A 160 -13.44 2.38 10.88
C LYS A 160 -12.15 1.78 10.34
N GLN A 161 -12.24 0.67 9.63
CA GLN A 161 -11.12 0.15 8.84
C GLN A 161 -10.73 1.15 7.76
N GLY A 162 -9.42 1.27 7.50
CA GLY A 162 -8.91 2.06 6.38
C GLY A 162 -7.40 1.96 6.20
N LEU A 163 -6.97 1.98 4.93
CA LEU A 163 -5.57 1.96 4.54
C LEU A 163 -5.05 3.39 4.41
N ASN A 164 -4.22 3.84 5.34
CA ASN A 164 -3.67 5.19 5.35
C ASN A 164 -2.54 5.31 4.34
N LEU A 165 -2.65 6.22 3.37
CA LEU A 165 -1.54 6.54 2.48
C LEU A 165 -0.53 7.39 3.27
N VAL A 166 0.74 7.00 3.21
CA VAL A 166 1.81 7.59 4.00
C VAL A 166 3.06 7.89 3.17
N ASN A 167 3.86 8.84 3.65
CA ASN A 167 5.17 9.11 3.09
C ASN A 167 6.25 8.16 3.66
N ASN A 168 7.51 8.37 3.27
CA ASN A 168 8.64 7.54 3.72
C ASN A 168 8.93 7.62 5.23
N SER A 169 8.32 8.55 5.94
CA SER A 169 8.44 8.72 7.39
C SER A 169 7.17 8.29 8.13
N ASP A 170 6.33 7.47 7.50
CA ASP A 170 5.04 6.99 8.02
C ASP A 170 4.03 8.11 8.39
N GLN A 171 4.24 9.33 7.89
CA GLN A 171 3.28 10.41 8.07
C GLN A 171 2.17 10.30 7.03
N ARG A 172 0.92 10.53 7.43
CA ARG A 172 -0.26 10.53 6.54
C ARG A 172 -0.29 11.72 5.58
N LYS A 173 0.67 11.74 4.67
CA LYS A 173 0.90 12.78 3.66
C LYS A 173 1.09 12.12 2.31
N THR A 174 0.41 12.64 1.30
CA THR A 174 0.36 12.04 -0.04
C THR A 174 0.37 13.15 -1.08
N PRO A 175 1.19 13.06 -2.14
CA PRO A 175 1.10 13.97 -3.27
C PRO A 175 -0.30 13.89 -3.92
N GLY A 176 -0.86 15.04 -4.24
CA GLY A 176 -2.15 15.15 -4.87
C GLY A 176 -2.25 16.37 -5.77
N THR A 177 -3.36 16.45 -6.48
CA THR A 177 -3.71 17.58 -7.34
C THR A 177 -4.95 18.27 -6.78
N ASN A 178 -4.93 19.59 -6.70
CA ASN A 178 -6.10 20.37 -6.33
C ASN A 178 -7.06 20.53 -7.52
N PRO A 179 -8.25 21.10 -7.32
CA PRO A 179 -9.23 21.29 -8.39
C PRO A 179 -8.80 22.21 -9.55
N ASN A 180 -7.77 23.03 -9.35
CA ASN A 180 -7.21 23.91 -10.38
C ASN A 180 -6.09 23.24 -11.19
N GLY A 181 -5.68 22.02 -10.81
CA GLY A 181 -4.54 21.33 -11.43
C GLY A 181 -3.20 21.57 -10.73
N ASP A 182 -3.15 22.29 -9.61
CA ASP A 182 -1.90 22.53 -8.90
C ASP A 182 -1.52 21.33 -8.02
N ASP A 183 -0.22 21.04 -7.96
CA ASP A 183 0.34 20.08 -7.03
C ASP A 183 0.16 20.53 -5.58
N VAL A 184 -0.32 19.62 -4.74
CA VAL A 184 -0.56 19.82 -3.31
C VAL A 184 -0.13 18.61 -2.51
N MET A 185 0.32 18.84 -1.28
CA MET A 185 0.52 17.76 -0.31
C MET A 185 -0.77 17.52 0.47
N MET A 186 -1.50 16.47 0.12
CA MET A 186 -2.70 16.07 0.83
C MET A 186 -2.35 15.46 2.19
N GLN A 187 -3.24 15.66 3.16
CA GLN A 187 -3.11 15.10 4.50
C GLN A 187 -4.24 14.11 4.76
N TYR A 188 -3.95 13.09 5.57
CA TYR A 188 -4.92 12.11 6.05
C TYR A 188 -5.60 11.27 4.96
N VAL A 189 -5.03 11.21 3.75
CA VAL A 189 -5.52 10.36 2.65
C VAL A 189 -5.54 8.90 3.08
N ASN A 190 -6.62 8.20 2.73
CA ASN A 190 -6.85 6.82 3.14
C ASN A 190 -7.69 6.09 2.06
N VAL A 191 -7.70 4.77 2.06
CA VAL A 191 -8.69 3.92 1.37
C VAL A 191 -9.70 3.39 2.38
N HIS A 192 -10.95 3.83 2.27
CA HIS A 192 -12.00 3.49 3.24
C HIS A 192 -13.34 3.18 2.57
N SER A 193 -14.32 2.71 3.34
CA SER A 193 -15.68 2.51 2.85
C SER A 193 -16.34 3.83 2.43
N GLY A 194 -16.94 3.87 1.24
CA GLY A 194 -17.80 4.97 0.79
C GLY A 194 -19.24 4.74 1.26
N ALA A 195 -19.68 5.35 2.36
CA ALA A 195 -20.99 5.02 2.93
C ALA A 195 -22.18 5.53 2.08
N SER A 196 -23.05 4.62 1.61
CA SER A 196 -24.36 4.95 1.04
C SER A 196 -25.42 5.13 2.14
N ASN A 197 -26.18 6.22 2.13
CA ASN A 197 -27.36 6.40 2.98
C ASN A 197 -28.64 6.40 2.12
N LYS A 198 -29.36 5.27 2.12
CA LYS A 198 -30.64 5.02 1.44
C LYS A 198 -31.51 6.26 1.24
N GLY A 199 -31.42 6.91 0.08
CA GLY A 199 -32.38 7.95 -0.30
C GLY A 199 -31.94 8.98 -1.33
N ASN A 200 -30.66 9.10 -1.65
CA ASN A 200 -30.25 9.56 -2.99
C ASN A 200 -28.84 9.06 -3.33
N TYR A 201 -28.81 8.30 -4.43
CA TYR A 201 -27.70 7.93 -5.29
C TYR A 201 -26.27 8.33 -4.86
N SER A 202 -25.36 7.39 -4.64
CA SER A 202 -23.94 7.66 -4.91
C SER A 202 -23.17 8.62 -3.95
N SER A 203 -23.60 8.84 -2.70
CA SER A 203 -22.72 9.56 -1.75
C SER A 203 -21.57 8.65 -1.28
N ARG A 204 -20.35 9.00 -1.67
CA ARG A 204 -19.10 8.34 -1.22
C ARG A 204 -18.34 9.12 -0.16
N GLY A 205 -18.94 10.18 0.40
CA GLY A 205 -18.51 10.91 1.60
C GLY A 205 -16.99 11.04 1.82
N SER A 206 -16.25 11.41 0.78
CA SER A 206 -14.78 11.43 0.77
C SER A 206 -14.28 12.72 0.11
N GLU A 207 -13.39 13.41 0.82
CA GLU A 207 -12.68 14.62 0.36
C GLU A 207 -11.38 14.23 -0.36
N GLY A 208 -11.47 13.36 -1.38
CA GLY A 208 -10.31 12.98 -2.20
C GLY A 208 -9.60 11.70 -1.79
N CYS A 209 -10.10 11.00 -0.77
CA CYS A 209 -9.69 9.65 -0.45
C CYS A 209 -10.27 8.65 -1.45
N VAL A 210 -9.53 7.56 -1.71
CA VAL A 210 -10.07 6.43 -2.49
C VAL A 210 -11.15 5.75 -1.66
N THR A 211 -12.25 5.40 -2.29
CA THR A 211 -13.39 4.76 -1.61
C THR A 211 -13.72 3.41 -2.19
N ILE A 212 -14.07 2.46 -1.32
CA ILE A 212 -14.60 1.14 -1.68
C ILE A 212 -16.12 1.14 -1.55
N CYS A 213 -16.81 0.52 -2.50
CA CYS A 213 -18.25 0.32 -2.48
C CYS A 213 -18.67 -0.46 -1.23
N PRO A 214 -19.71 -0.02 -0.47
CA PRO A 214 -20.19 -0.71 0.73
C PRO A 214 -20.39 -2.21 0.58
N ASP A 215 -20.87 -2.65 -0.59
CA ASP A 215 -21.16 -4.04 -0.87
C ASP A 215 -19.88 -4.89 -0.98
N ASP A 216 -18.76 -4.25 -1.35
CA ASP A 216 -17.44 -4.90 -1.51
C ASP A 216 -16.51 -4.71 -0.29
N VAL A 217 -16.86 -3.81 0.64
CA VAL A 217 -15.99 -3.41 1.77
C VAL A 217 -15.51 -4.61 2.59
N GLN A 218 -16.41 -5.55 2.91
CA GLN A 218 -16.05 -6.71 3.73
C GLN A 218 -15.04 -7.61 3.01
N SER A 219 -15.28 -7.91 1.74
CA SER A 219 -14.43 -8.76 0.90
C SER A 219 -13.12 -8.08 0.50
N PHE A 220 -13.10 -6.76 0.37
CA PHE A 220 -11.89 -5.99 0.15
C PHE A 220 -11.02 -5.99 1.40
N PHE A 221 -11.59 -5.66 2.56
CA PHE A 221 -10.80 -5.52 3.78
C PHE A 221 -10.33 -6.85 4.37
N SER A 222 -10.97 -7.98 4.06
CA SER A 222 -10.49 -9.31 4.47
C SER A 222 -9.11 -9.68 3.93
N ASN A 223 -8.58 -8.93 2.95
CA ASN A 223 -7.22 -9.11 2.43
C ASN A 223 -6.12 -8.57 3.37
N PHE A 224 -6.46 -7.81 4.41
CA PHE A 224 -5.49 -7.11 5.27
C PHE A 224 -5.61 -7.55 6.73
N ASP A 225 -4.58 -7.33 7.52
CA ASP A 225 -4.58 -7.62 8.97
C ASP A 225 -5.41 -6.55 9.69
N TRP A 226 -6.42 -7.00 10.42
CA TRP A 226 -7.25 -6.16 11.28
C TRP A 226 -7.29 -6.72 12.71
N SER A 227 -6.19 -7.29 13.18
CA SER A 227 -6.04 -7.80 14.55
C SER A 227 -6.35 -6.76 15.64
N GLY A 228 -6.22 -5.46 15.33
CA GLY A 228 -6.67 -4.34 16.17
C GLY A 228 -8.14 -3.96 16.00
N GLY A 229 -8.95 -4.79 15.33
CA GLY A 229 -10.36 -4.56 15.00
C GLY A 229 -10.55 -3.65 13.79
N THR A 230 -10.33 -2.36 13.98
CA THR A 230 -10.39 -1.32 12.92
C THR A 230 -9.01 -0.86 12.47
N THR A 231 -7.96 -1.39 13.09
CA THR A 231 -6.54 -1.15 12.81
C THR A 231 -5.82 -2.50 12.69
N GLY A 232 -4.59 -2.47 12.18
CA GLY A 232 -3.71 -3.63 12.17
C GLY A 232 -2.30 -3.25 11.72
N ASN A 233 -1.56 -4.24 11.21
CA ASN A 233 -0.15 -4.09 10.85
C ASN A 233 0.13 -4.24 9.34
N SER A 234 -0.91 -4.32 8.50
CA SER A 234 -0.72 -4.37 7.07
C SER A 234 -0.05 -3.11 6.54
N THR A 235 0.93 -3.33 5.66
CA THR A 235 1.60 -2.30 4.89
C THR A 235 1.69 -2.74 3.44
N GLY A 236 1.91 -1.80 2.54
CA GLY A 236 2.08 -2.14 1.13
C GLY A 236 2.03 -0.92 0.25
N LYS A 237 1.59 -1.14 -0.99
CA LYS A 237 1.51 -0.10 -2.02
C LYS A 237 0.09 0.01 -2.56
N ILE A 238 -0.30 1.22 -2.90
CA ILE A 238 -1.53 1.53 -3.63
C ILE A 238 -1.10 2.19 -4.93
N ILE A 239 -1.48 1.59 -6.05
CA ILE A 239 -1.16 2.06 -7.38
C ILE A 239 -2.44 2.63 -7.97
N ILE A 240 -2.46 3.92 -8.24
CA ILE A 240 -3.60 4.60 -8.86
C ILE A 240 -3.26 4.85 -10.33
N GLU A 241 -4.06 4.30 -11.23
CA GLU A 241 -3.97 4.58 -12.67
C GLU A 241 -5.34 5.04 -13.16
N ARG A 242 -5.36 6.14 -13.91
CA ARG A 242 -6.55 6.72 -14.53
C ARG A 242 -6.34 6.67 -16.02
N GLY A 243 -7.25 6.02 -16.74
CA GLY A 243 -7.06 5.84 -18.16
C GLY A 243 -8.04 4.85 -18.76
N ASP A 244 -7.51 4.04 -19.65
CA ASP A 244 -8.18 2.84 -20.14
C ASP A 244 -8.04 1.71 -19.10
N LYS A 245 -9.03 1.64 -18.22
CA LYS A 245 -9.13 0.60 -17.20
C LYS A 245 -9.03 -0.81 -17.78
N ASN A 246 -9.62 -1.08 -18.96
CA ASN A 246 -9.61 -2.43 -19.53
C ASN A 246 -8.19 -2.84 -19.94
N ALA A 247 -7.44 -1.91 -20.54
CA ALA A 247 -6.05 -2.14 -20.89
C ALA A 247 -5.17 -2.36 -19.64
N SER A 248 -5.33 -1.55 -18.59
CA SER A 248 -4.60 -1.72 -17.33
C SER A 248 -4.90 -3.07 -16.66
N VAL A 249 -6.17 -3.49 -16.63
CA VAL A 249 -6.60 -4.79 -16.07
C VAL A 249 -6.02 -5.95 -16.87
N GLN A 250 -6.02 -5.87 -18.21
CA GLN A 250 -5.43 -6.89 -19.06
C GLN A 250 -3.93 -7.03 -18.76
N LYS A 251 -3.20 -5.91 -18.73
CA LYS A 251 -1.77 -5.90 -18.40
C LYS A 251 -1.47 -6.49 -17.03
N LEU A 252 -2.30 -6.21 -16.01
CA LEU A 252 -2.15 -6.80 -14.68
C LEU A 252 -2.28 -8.33 -14.72
N LYS A 253 -3.29 -8.84 -15.42
CA LYS A 253 -3.54 -10.28 -15.56
C LYS A 253 -2.43 -10.97 -16.34
N GLU A 254 -1.95 -10.39 -17.44
CA GLU A 254 -0.84 -10.92 -18.23
C GLU A 254 0.45 -11.02 -17.40
N ASN A 255 0.83 -9.94 -16.70
CA ASN A 255 2.00 -9.93 -15.83
C ASN A 255 1.91 -10.99 -14.72
N ARG A 256 0.72 -11.21 -14.15
CA ARG A 256 0.51 -12.26 -13.15
C ARG A 256 0.76 -13.65 -13.73
N GLU A 257 0.19 -13.94 -14.91
CA GLU A 257 0.38 -15.24 -15.57
C GLU A 257 1.84 -15.49 -15.93
N GLU A 258 2.58 -14.47 -16.33
CA GLU A 258 4.04 -14.57 -16.52
C GLU A 258 4.76 -14.91 -15.23
N LEU A 259 4.46 -14.22 -14.12
CA LEU A 259 5.07 -14.47 -12.82
C LEU A 259 4.80 -15.90 -12.33
N LEU A 260 3.59 -16.42 -12.52
CA LEU A 260 3.25 -17.79 -12.17
C LEU A 260 4.01 -18.82 -13.02
N LYS A 261 4.13 -18.60 -14.33
CA LYS A 261 4.88 -19.51 -15.23
C LYS A 261 6.33 -19.70 -14.79
N PHE A 262 7.00 -18.62 -14.35
CA PHE A 262 8.36 -18.69 -13.82
C PHE A 262 8.48 -19.46 -12.51
N HIS A 263 7.40 -19.57 -11.73
CA HIS A 263 7.40 -20.27 -10.44
C HIS A 263 7.16 -21.78 -10.59
N PHE A 264 6.42 -22.21 -11.61
CA PHE A 264 6.08 -23.62 -11.83
C PHE A 264 7.06 -24.39 -12.74
N HIS A 265 8.05 -23.74 -13.36
CA HIS A 265 9.03 -24.39 -14.25
C HIS A 265 10.35 -24.82 -13.55
N GLU A 266 10.43 -24.80 -12.22
CA GLU A 266 11.63 -25.21 -11.45
C GLU A 266 11.46 -26.54 -10.68
N TYR A 267 10.57 -27.44 -11.12
CA TYR A 267 10.46 -28.81 -10.60
C TYR A 267 10.66 -29.86 -11.70
#